data_AF-A0A317F488-F1
#
_entry.id   AF-A0A317F488-F1
#
_cell.length_a   1.000
_cell.length_b   1.000
_cell.length_c   1.000
_cell.angle_alpha   90.00
_cell.angle_beta   90.00
_cell.angle_gamma   90.00
#
_symmetry.space_group_name_H-M   'P 1'
#
loop_
_entity.id
_entity.type
_entity.pdbx_description
1 polymer ?
#
loop_
_entity_poly.entity_id
_entity_poly.type
_entity_poly.pdbx_seq_one_letter_code
_entity_poly.pdbx_strand_id
1 'polypeptide(L)' 'MNKLFKKIDRIRGSGTAMLNLRPGHPYFHLDGQIFPVVKIGIPELKCPLVLTIEGQQVTFTIDDVH' A
#
# COMPACT_ATOMS: atom_id res chain seq x y z
N MET A 1 5.36 13.93 15.49
CA MET A 1 4.46 13.85 14.30
C MET A 1 4.53 12.44 13.74
N ASN A 2 3.40 11.72 13.78
CA ASN A 2 3.30 10.29 13.48
C ASN A 2 3.83 9.95 12.08
N LYS A 3 4.86 9.08 12.01
CA LYS A 3 5.47 8.59 10.75
C LYS A 3 4.41 8.02 9.78
N LEU A 4 3.36 7.43 10.34
CA LEU A 4 2.21 6.88 9.61
C LEU A 4 1.50 7.91 8.73
N PHE A 5 1.18 9.09 9.29
CA PHE A 5 0.44 10.12 8.55
C PHE A 5 1.30 10.70 7.42
N LYS A 6 2.60 10.91 7.66
CA LYS A 6 3.54 11.35 6.60
C LYS A 6 3.63 10.35 5.45
N LYS A 7 3.60 9.05 5.76
CA LYS A 7 3.61 7.98 4.76
C LYS A 7 2.32 7.97 3.94
N ILE A 8 1.17 8.03 4.61
CA ILE A 8 -0.14 8.11 3.95
C ILE A 8 -0.23 9.35 3.06
N ASP A 9 0.23 10.50 3.54
CA ASP A 9 0.23 11.75 2.78
C ASP A 9 1.12 11.66 1.54
N ARG A 10 2.30 11.02 1.67
CA ARG A 10 3.20 10.75 0.54
C ARG A 10 2.54 9.87 -0.52
N ILE A 11 1.89 8.78 -0.11
CA ILE A 11 1.21 7.86 -1.03
C ILE A 11 0.00 8.53 -1.69
N ARG A 12 -0.73 9.39 -0.96
CA ARG A 12 -1.79 10.24 -1.53
C ARG A 12 -1.25 11.21 -2.57
N GLY A 13 -0.09 11.81 -2.30
CA GLY A 13 0.56 12.74 -3.21
C GLY A 13 1.14 12.08 -4.46
N SER A 14 1.68 10.85 -4.36
CA SER A 14 2.21 10.11 -5.51
C SER A 14 1.13 9.40 -6.33
N GLY A 15 0.02 9.00 -5.70
CA GLY A 15 -1.00 8.14 -6.32
C GLY A 15 -0.54 6.70 -6.55
N THR A 16 0.63 6.32 -6.04
CA THR A 16 1.25 5.01 -6.22
C THR A 16 1.91 4.54 -4.93
N ALA A 17 1.99 3.23 -4.73
CA ALA A 17 2.71 2.64 -3.60
C ALA A 17 3.56 1.44 -4.06
N MET A 18 4.73 1.30 -3.46
CA MET A 18 5.62 0.14 -3.70
C MET A 18 5.26 -0.97 -2.72
N LEU A 19 5.07 -2.20 -3.20
CA LEU A 19 4.87 -3.35 -2.32
C LEU A 19 6.15 -3.63 -1.51
N ASN A 20 5.96 -3.89 -0.22
CA ASN A 20 6.98 -4.28 0.73
C ASN A 20 6.43 -5.43 1.59
N LEU A 21 6.37 -6.60 1.00
CA LEU A 21 5.72 -7.79 1.51
C LEU A 21 6.73 -8.71 2.20
N ARG A 22 6.26 -9.46 3.21
CA ARG A 22 7.10 -10.46 3.88
C ARG A 22 7.08 -11.79 3.12
N PRO A 23 8.17 -12.58 3.19
CA PRO A 23 8.18 -13.95 2.67
C PRO A 23 7.04 -14.75 3.30
N GLY A 24 6.14 -15.27 2.47
CA GLY A 24 4.90 -15.95 2.91
C GLY A 24 3.60 -15.20 2.57
N HIS A 25 3.68 -13.95 2.09
CA HIS A 25 2.51 -13.25 1.53
C HIS A 25 2.14 -13.84 0.16
N PRO A 26 0.85 -14.03 -0.19
CA PRO A 26 0.44 -14.57 -1.49
C PRO A 26 0.98 -13.76 -2.68
N TYR A 27 1.12 -12.45 -2.50
CA TYR A 27 1.67 -11.53 -3.51
C TYR A 27 3.17 -11.25 -3.36
N PHE A 28 3.92 -12.03 -2.57
CA PHE A 28 5.36 -11.80 -2.34
C PHE A 28 6.19 -11.81 -3.63
N HIS A 29 5.73 -12.50 -4.68
CA HIS A 29 6.36 -12.46 -6.00
C HIS A 29 6.29 -11.07 -6.69
N LEU A 30 5.44 -10.17 -6.20
CA LEU A 30 5.31 -8.78 -6.65
C LEU A 30 6.01 -7.80 -5.71
N ASP A 31 6.70 -8.30 -4.67
CA ASP A 31 7.46 -7.47 -3.75
C ASP A 31 8.45 -6.56 -4.50
N GLY A 32 8.55 -5.30 -4.07
CA GLY A 32 9.38 -4.29 -4.71
C GLY A 32 8.80 -3.64 -5.97
N GLN A 33 7.63 -4.06 -6.45
CA GLN A 33 6.96 -3.42 -7.59
C GLN A 33 6.03 -2.28 -7.15
N ILE A 34 5.82 -1.31 -8.04
CA ILE A 34 4.99 -0.12 -7.79
C ILE A 34 3.64 -0.29 -8.45
N PHE A 35 2.57 -0.08 -7.67
CA PHE A 35 1.20 -0.17 -8.16
C PHE A 35 0.42 1.13 -7.89
N PRO A 36 -0.53 1.47 -8.77
CA PRO A 36 -1.39 2.63 -8.56
C PRO A 36 -2.37 2.37 -7.41
N VAL A 37 -2.57 3.41 -6.61
CA VAL A 37 -3.42 3.40 -5.42
C VAL A 37 -4.82 3.86 -5.82
N VAL A 38 -5.81 3.00 -5.61
CA VAL A 38 -7.21 3.29 -5.91
C VAL A 38 -7.88 3.98 -4.74
N LYS A 39 -7.64 3.47 -3.53
CA LYS A 39 -8.33 3.91 -2.34
C LYS A 39 -7.45 3.74 -1.12
N ILE A 40 -7.50 4.72 -0.23
CA ILE A 40 -6.86 4.66 1.07
C ILE A 40 -7.96 4.77 2.12
N GLY A 41 -7.97 3.82 3.04
CA GLY A 41 -8.90 3.78 4.16
C GLY A 41 -8.62 4.86 5.20
N ILE A 42 -9.30 4.74 6.32
CA ILE A 42 -9.16 5.68 7.42
C ILE A 42 -7.77 5.46 8.06
N PRO A 43 -6.98 6.54 8.28
CA PRO A 43 -5.69 6.50 8.95
C PRO A 43 -5.78 6.04 10.42
N GLU A 44 -6.01 4.75 10.64
CA GLU A 44 -5.96 4.09 11.94
C GLU A 44 -4.74 3.13 12.02
N LEU A 45 -4.72 2.26 13.03
CA LEU A 45 -3.58 1.38 13.35
C LEU A 45 -3.14 0.45 12.20
N LYS A 46 -4.00 0.17 11.21
CA LYS A 46 -3.74 -0.74 10.07
C LYS A 46 -4.25 -0.19 8.73
N CYS A 47 -4.31 1.13 8.57
CA CYS A 47 -4.90 1.84 7.43
C CYS A 47 -4.93 1.00 6.13
N PRO A 48 -6.11 0.49 5.70
CA PRO A 48 -6.22 -0.38 4.55
C PRO A 48 -6.01 0.42 3.27
N LEU A 49 -5.40 -0.21 2.28
CA LEU A 49 -4.99 0.44 1.04
C LEU A 49 -5.29 -0.48 -0.14
N VAL A 50 -6.02 0.04 -1.12
CA VAL A 50 -6.42 -0.73 -2.31
C VAL A 50 -5.50 -0.36 -3.45
N LEU A 51 -4.79 -1.36 -3.97
CA LEU A 51 -3.93 -1.25 -5.15
C LEU A 51 -4.58 -1.93 -6.35
N THR A 52 -4.32 -1.41 -7.54
CA THR A 52 -4.65 -2.13 -8.78
C THR A 52 -3.47 -2.99 -9.20
N ILE A 53 -3.63 -4.31 -9.16
CA ILE A 53 -2.66 -5.30 -9.61
C ILE A 53 -3.28 -6.06 -10.78
N GLU A 54 -2.67 -6.01 -11.96
CA GLU A 54 -3.16 -6.71 -13.17
C GLU A 54 -4.64 -6.42 -13.51
N GLY A 55 -5.11 -5.21 -13.22
CA GLY A 55 -6.50 -4.81 -13.44
C GLY A 55 -7.47 -5.25 -12.33
N GLN A 56 -7.00 -5.97 -11.32
CA GLN A 56 -7.77 -6.34 -10.13
C GLN A 56 -7.49 -5.40 -8.96
N GLN A 57 -8.51 -5.11 -8.16
CA GLN A 57 -8.37 -4.34 -6.94
C GLN A 57 -8.04 -5.27 -5.78
N VAL A 58 -6.86 -5.11 -5.21
CA VAL A 58 -6.37 -5.93 -4.10
C VAL A 58 -6.16 -5.04 -2.89
N THR A 59 -6.64 -5.50 -1.73
CA THR A 59 -6.51 -4.77 -0.47
C THR A 59 -5.24 -5.21 0.26
N PHE A 60 -4.42 -4.22 0.61
CA PHE A 60 -3.20 -4.33 1.41
C PHE A 60 -3.32 -3.45 2.66
N THR A 61 -2.34 -3.54 3.55
CA THR A 61 -2.20 -2.58 4.65
C THR A 61 -1.08 -1.59 4.35
N ILE A 62 -1.11 -0.44 5.02
CA ILE A 62 -0.04 0.56 4.95
C ILE A 62 1.34 0.02 5.38
N ASP A 63 1.39 -1.07 6.16
CA ASP A 63 2.62 -1.76 6.54
C ASP A 63 3.21 -2.61 5.41
N ASP A 64 2.37 -3.07 4.48
CA ASP A 64 2.71 -3.91 3.33
C ASP A 64 3.22 -3.12 2.13
N VAL A 65 3.35 -1.79 2.27
CA VAL A 65 3.77 -0.89 1.20
C VAL A 65 4.84 0.09 1.69
N HIS A 66 5.59 0.75 0.80
CA HIS A 66 6.52 1.83 1.13
C HIS A 66 5.99 3.20 0.69
#